data_AF-A0A7C3YUT0-F1
#
_entry.id   AF-A0A7C3YUT0-F1
#
_cell.length_a   1.000
_cell.length_b   1.000
_cell.length_c   1.000
_cell.angle_alpha   90.00
_cell.angle_beta   90.00
_cell.angle_gamma   90.00
#
_symmetry.space_group_name_H-M   'P 1'
#
loop_
_entity.id
_entity.type
_entity.pdbx_description
1 polymer ?
#
loop_
_entity_poly.entity_id
_entity_poly.type
_entity_poly.pdbx_seq_one_letter_code
_entity_poly.pdbx_strand_id
1 'polypeptide(L)'
;MIRDMPNLEKCDFILKGILDGSKAFIGPEIVQFDITNKCNNNCLCCWNNSPLLGEPSPEKKIEKEYELPFDIVKHTINELREMGTKILFFAGGGEPFIHPQIMEILRYAKECNMKIFINTNFTLIDKERAKEIVELKVDLIHVSLLAGTAKTYTLVHPNKNEATFYNIIEVLQYIAELKREKNQHLHNPLPHINLYYVIFNKNYEDINNMVDLAISIKADSIEFTPIDVIPGRTDILLLNKEQIKSITKDINYQLKRLEKYNEDEPVKTYIEQSESFLKRINSKSALEGKYELNTITGHPCYVGWAFARINANGDVNPCLKAHKITVGNIYEKPFRDIWNSPEEQIFRKKSFNLDFNDPYFQNIGNDSNYLFGCLKSCDNIQINKDMDKKYKDILKQYGRIRQNY
;
A
#
# COMPACT_ATOMS: atom_id res chain seq x y z
N MET A 1 30.80 11.76 -14.14
CA MET A 1 30.74 13.08 -14.81
C MET A 1 29.42 13.82 -14.50
N ILE A 2 29.18 14.17 -13.21
CA ILE A 2 27.95 14.86 -12.73
C ILE A 2 28.31 16.05 -11.81
N ARG A 3 29.61 16.34 -11.63
CA ARG A 3 30.08 17.35 -10.67
C ARG A 3 29.90 18.81 -11.11
N ASP A 4 29.58 19.06 -12.38
CA ASP A 4 29.52 20.41 -12.96
C ASP A 4 28.11 20.80 -13.44
N MET A 5 27.09 20.64 -12.59
CA MET A 5 25.74 21.18 -12.85
C MET A 5 25.48 22.40 -11.94
N PRO A 6 25.59 23.65 -12.45
CA PRO A 6 25.64 24.86 -11.62
C PRO A 6 24.34 25.26 -10.89
N ASN A 7 23.31 24.41 -10.85
CA ASN A 7 21.99 24.74 -10.27
C ASN A 7 21.32 23.57 -9.53
N LEU A 8 22.10 22.59 -9.06
CA LEU A 8 21.60 21.47 -8.23
C LEU A 8 20.94 21.91 -6.91
N GLU A 9 21.18 23.14 -6.45
CA GLU A 9 20.56 23.73 -5.24
C GLU A 9 19.05 23.95 -5.39
N LYS A 10 18.52 24.01 -6.62
CA LYS A 10 17.08 24.14 -6.92
C LYS A 10 16.41 22.80 -7.22
N CYS A 11 17.15 21.69 -7.20
CA CYS A 11 16.61 20.36 -7.48
C CYS A 11 16.17 19.67 -6.19
N ASP A 12 15.04 18.97 -6.24
CA ASP A 12 14.58 18.04 -5.21
C ASP A 12 15.74 17.12 -4.75
N PHE A 13 15.98 17.03 -3.44
CA PHE A 13 17.08 16.23 -2.86
C PHE A 13 17.00 14.76 -3.23
N ILE A 14 15.80 14.23 -3.49
CA ILE A 14 15.59 12.87 -3.99
C ILE A 14 16.20 12.74 -5.40
N LEU A 15 15.92 13.70 -6.29
CA LEU A 15 16.44 13.72 -7.66
C LEU A 15 17.96 13.90 -7.68
N LYS A 16 18.51 14.68 -6.73
CA LYS A 16 19.97 14.78 -6.54
C LYS A 16 20.58 13.43 -6.16
N GLY A 17 19.95 12.66 -5.28
CA GLY A 17 20.39 11.30 -4.93
C GLY A 17 20.36 10.36 -6.14
N ILE A 18 19.25 10.37 -6.89
CA ILE A 18 19.11 9.56 -8.12
C ILE A 18 20.22 9.88 -9.13
N LEU A 19 20.53 11.17 -9.33
CA LEU A 19 21.60 11.60 -10.23
C LEU A 19 22.99 11.21 -9.71
N ASP A 20 23.25 11.29 -8.40
CA ASP A 20 24.49 10.81 -7.79
C ASP A 20 24.64 9.29 -7.97
N GLY A 21 23.53 8.56 -7.87
CA GLY A 21 23.46 7.11 -8.08
C GLY A 21 23.94 6.28 -6.90
N SER A 22 24.36 6.90 -5.79
CA SER A 22 24.81 6.20 -4.59
C SER A 22 24.21 6.76 -3.30
N LYS A 23 24.41 8.05 -2.99
CA LYS A 23 24.07 8.63 -1.69
C LYS A 23 22.72 9.35 -1.72
N ALA A 24 21.85 9.02 -0.78
CA ALA A 24 20.63 9.79 -0.51
C ALA A 24 20.95 10.99 0.39
N PHE A 25 20.43 12.15 0.03
CA PHE A 25 20.62 13.43 0.75
C PHE A 25 19.43 13.80 1.65
N ILE A 26 18.35 13.04 1.57
CA ILE A 26 17.14 13.15 2.39
C ILE A 26 16.65 11.73 2.71
N GLY A 27 15.88 11.57 3.77
CA GLY A 27 15.20 10.32 4.09
C GLY A 27 14.13 9.95 3.06
N PRO A 28 13.54 8.74 3.19
CA PRO A 28 12.39 8.35 2.39
C PRO A 28 11.20 9.29 2.71
N GLU A 29 10.43 9.62 1.68
CA GLU A 29 9.20 10.41 1.86
C GLU A 29 8.13 9.62 2.62
N ILE A 30 8.06 8.31 2.35
CA ILE A 30 7.10 7.37 2.92
C ILE A 30 7.84 6.23 3.62
N VAL A 31 7.47 5.92 4.87
CA VAL A 31 7.92 4.70 5.54
C VAL A 31 6.73 3.88 5.97
N GLN A 32 6.69 2.62 5.56
CA GLN A 32 5.73 1.66 6.07
C GLN A 32 6.29 0.93 7.28
N PHE A 33 5.53 0.93 8.37
CA PHE A 33 5.76 0.07 9.52
C PHE A 33 4.78 -1.11 9.48
N ASP A 34 5.33 -2.31 9.46
CA ASP A 34 4.57 -3.52 9.78
C ASP A 34 4.64 -3.73 11.29
N ILE A 35 3.76 -3.04 12.01
CA ILE A 35 3.86 -2.95 13.48
C ILE A 35 3.70 -4.30 14.19
N THR A 36 2.92 -5.21 13.61
CA THR A 36 2.73 -6.56 14.14
C THR A 36 2.38 -7.52 13.00
N ASN A 37 2.80 -8.78 13.13
CA ASN A 37 2.41 -9.86 12.21
C ASN A 37 1.14 -10.61 12.67
N LYS A 38 0.65 -10.33 13.88
CA LYS A 38 -0.56 -10.93 14.42
C LYS A 38 -1.79 -10.43 13.67
N CYS A 39 -2.73 -11.32 13.36
CA CYS A 39 -3.99 -10.95 12.70
C CYS A 39 -5.16 -11.75 13.27
N ASN A 40 -6.32 -11.11 13.37
CA ASN A 40 -7.56 -11.72 13.82
C ASN A 40 -8.49 -12.12 12.67
N ASN A 41 -8.01 -12.06 11.41
CA ASN A 41 -8.73 -12.45 10.20
C ASN A 41 -7.96 -13.53 9.42
N ASN A 42 -8.69 -14.38 8.68
CA ASN A 42 -8.14 -15.39 7.78
C ASN A 42 -8.66 -15.23 6.34
N CYS A 43 -8.61 -14.01 5.80
CA CYS A 43 -9.18 -13.67 4.49
C CYS A 43 -8.69 -14.65 3.40
N LEU A 44 -9.60 -15.09 2.51
CA LEU A 44 -9.27 -16.07 1.47
C LEU A 44 -8.10 -15.64 0.56
N CYS A 45 -8.01 -14.36 0.24
CA CYS A 45 -6.97 -13.80 -0.63
C CYS A 45 -5.67 -13.45 0.13
N CYS A 46 -5.61 -13.61 1.45
CA CYS A 46 -4.46 -13.18 2.24
C CYS A 46 -3.22 -14.03 1.93
N TRP A 47 -2.10 -13.38 1.64
CA TRP A 47 -0.82 -14.05 1.40
C TRP A 47 -0.18 -14.63 2.67
N ASN A 48 -0.67 -14.27 3.87
CA ASN A 48 -0.09 -14.67 5.16
C ASN A 48 -1.01 -15.54 6.04
N ASN A 49 -2.32 -15.27 6.03
CA ASN A 49 -3.29 -15.88 6.95
C ASN A 49 -4.44 -16.60 6.25
N SER A 50 -4.40 -16.78 4.92
CA SER A 50 -5.45 -17.50 4.21
C SER A 50 -5.46 -18.98 4.60
N PRO A 51 -6.63 -19.59 4.82
CA PRO A 51 -6.74 -21.03 5.04
C PRO A 51 -6.27 -21.85 3.81
N LEU A 52 -6.18 -21.23 2.64
CA LEU A 52 -5.70 -21.88 1.41
C LEU A 52 -4.18 -22.08 1.38
N LEU A 53 -3.43 -21.51 2.33
CA LEU A 53 -1.97 -21.67 2.41
C LEU A 53 -1.56 -23.00 3.05
N GLY A 54 -2.47 -23.64 3.78
CA GLY A 54 -2.19 -24.80 4.62
C GLY A 54 -1.55 -24.42 5.96
N GLU A 55 -1.05 -25.44 6.66
CA GLU A 55 -0.40 -25.25 7.96
C GLU A 55 0.93 -24.48 7.82
N PRO A 56 1.14 -23.41 8.60
CA PRO A 56 2.41 -22.69 8.57
C PRO A 56 3.53 -23.54 9.16
N SER A 57 4.74 -23.38 8.61
CA SER A 57 5.95 -24.00 9.17
C SER A 57 6.23 -23.49 10.59
N PRO A 58 7.03 -24.19 11.41
CA PRO A 58 7.43 -23.72 12.74
C PRO A 58 8.05 -22.32 12.72
N GLU A 59 8.90 -22.03 11.74
CA GLU A 59 9.53 -20.72 11.56
C GLU A 59 8.48 -19.66 11.27
N LYS A 60 7.51 -19.99 10.40
CA LYS A 60 6.42 -19.07 10.07
C LYS A 60 5.51 -18.78 11.26
N LYS A 61 5.33 -19.75 12.17
CA LYS A 61 4.58 -19.55 13.42
C LYS A 61 5.29 -18.56 14.34
N ILE A 62 6.62 -18.64 14.44
CA ILE A 62 7.42 -17.66 15.20
C ILE A 62 7.33 -16.27 14.56
N GLU A 63 7.48 -16.18 13.24
CA GLU A 63 7.37 -14.90 12.52
C GLU A 63 6.02 -14.20 12.75
N LYS A 64 4.93 -14.97 12.87
CA LYS A 64 3.59 -14.43 13.12
C LYS A 64 3.44 -13.76 14.48
N GLU A 65 4.33 -14.06 15.43
CA GLU A 65 4.33 -13.46 16.76
C GLU A 65 5.15 -12.16 16.85
N TYR A 66 5.91 -11.82 15.80
CA TYR A 66 6.72 -10.60 15.79
C TYR A 66 5.88 -9.33 15.85
N GLU A 67 6.40 -8.38 16.63
CA GLU A 67 5.78 -7.10 16.94
C GLU A 67 6.88 -6.10 17.31
N LEU A 68 6.74 -4.85 16.87
CA LEU A 68 7.69 -3.77 17.18
C LEU A 68 7.31 -3.08 18.49
N PRO A 69 8.16 -3.08 19.53
CA PRO A 69 7.90 -2.35 20.76
C PRO A 69 7.74 -0.84 20.53
N PHE A 70 6.86 -0.20 21.30
CA PHE A 70 6.59 1.24 21.19
C PHE A 70 7.87 2.10 21.21
N ASP A 71 8.81 1.82 22.13
CA ASP A 71 10.03 2.62 22.25
C ASP A 71 10.93 2.57 21.02
N ILE A 72 10.97 1.42 20.34
CA ILE A 72 11.74 1.22 19.10
C ILE A 72 11.08 1.99 17.95
N VAL A 73 9.75 1.91 17.84
CA VAL A 73 8.98 2.68 16.86
C VAL A 73 9.15 4.17 17.10
N LYS A 74 9.02 4.62 18.35
CA LYS A 74 9.18 6.02 18.77
C LYS A 74 10.57 6.56 18.44
N HIS A 75 11.63 5.80 18.75
CA HIS A 75 13.00 6.16 18.42
C HIS A 75 13.18 6.30 16.90
N THR A 76 12.68 5.33 16.14
CA THR A 76 12.77 5.34 14.67
C THR A 76 12.00 6.52 14.06
N ILE A 77 10.81 6.84 14.56
CA ILE A 77 10.03 8.01 14.12
C ILE A 77 10.80 9.32 14.33
N ASN A 78 11.55 9.45 15.42
CA ASN A 78 12.39 10.63 15.64
C ASN A 78 13.48 10.77 14.57
N GLU A 79 14.15 9.68 14.22
CA GLU A 79 15.17 9.69 13.18
C GLU A 79 14.56 10.04 11.82
N LEU A 80 13.43 9.42 11.47
CA LEU A 80 12.70 9.70 10.24
C LEU A 80 12.26 11.16 10.15
N ARG A 81 11.84 11.75 11.27
CA ARG A 81 11.50 13.18 11.36
C ARG A 81 12.70 14.06 11.05
N GLU A 82 13.85 13.77 11.67
CA GLU A 82 15.11 14.49 11.40
C GLU A 82 15.55 14.36 9.95
N MET A 83 15.23 13.23 9.31
CA MET A 83 15.55 12.94 7.91
C MET A 83 14.52 13.52 6.92
N GLY A 84 13.45 14.16 7.38
CA GLY A 84 12.44 14.81 6.53
C GLY A 84 11.36 13.87 5.97
N THR A 85 11.18 12.68 6.55
CA THR A 85 10.05 11.79 6.22
C THR A 85 8.72 12.47 6.52
N LYS A 86 7.75 12.30 5.62
CA LYS A 86 6.46 13.00 5.69
C LYS A 86 5.30 12.10 6.04
N ILE A 87 5.32 10.85 5.58
CA ILE A 87 4.19 9.92 5.67
C ILE A 87 4.66 8.64 6.38
N LEU A 88 3.95 8.27 7.43
CA LEU A 88 4.04 6.95 8.04
C LEU A 88 2.84 6.13 7.61
N PHE A 89 3.10 4.97 7.03
CA PHE A 89 2.09 4.00 6.67
C PHE A 89 2.10 2.88 7.70
N PHE A 90 1.06 2.76 8.51
CA PHE A 90 0.90 1.64 9.44
C PHE A 90 0.11 0.54 8.77
N ALA A 91 0.79 -0.56 8.51
CA ALA A 91 0.23 -1.78 7.97
C ALA A 91 0.79 -2.96 8.77
N GLY A 92 0.85 -4.14 8.15
CA GLY A 92 1.49 -5.29 8.75
C GLY A 92 1.47 -6.50 7.84
N GLY A 93 2.25 -7.52 8.24
CA GLY A 93 1.90 -8.91 7.92
C GLY A 93 0.60 -9.35 8.62
N GLY A 94 0.08 -8.54 9.55
CA GLY A 94 -1.17 -8.77 10.28
C GLY A 94 -2.10 -7.56 10.35
N GLU A 95 -2.68 -7.29 11.52
CA GLU A 95 -3.65 -6.20 11.77
C GLU A 95 -3.06 -5.18 12.76
N PRO A 96 -2.81 -3.91 12.35
CA PRO A 96 -2.22 -2.90 13.22
C PRO A 96 -2.94 -2.71 14.56
N PHE A 97 -4.28 -2.81 14.58
CA PHE A 97 -5.06 -2.58 15.80
C PHE A 97 -5.01 -3.71 16.83
N ILE A 98 -4.28 -4.79 16.54
CA ILE A 98 -3.91 -5.81 17.54
C ILE A 98 -2.78 -5.32 18.44
N HIS A 99 -1.90 -4.46 17.94
CA HIS A 99 -0.78 -3.96 18.72
C HIS A 99 -1.29 -3.17 19.94
N PRO A 100 -0.88 -3.52 21.17
CA PRO A 100 -1.47 -2.96 22.39
C PRO A 100 -1.33 -1.44 22.50
N GLN A 101 -0.24 -0.88 21.96
CA GLN A 101 0.06 0.55 22.00
C GLN A 101 -0.13 1.25 20.64
N ILE A 102 -0.93 0.69 19.72
CA ILE A 102 -1.13 1.31 18.39
C ILE A 102 -1.56 2.78 18.50
N MET A 103 -2.51 3.11 19.39
CA MET A 103 -3.00 4.49 19.54
C MET A 103 -1.91 5.42 20.08
N GLU A 104 -1.01 4.94 20.94
CA GLU A 104 0.15 5.71 21.41
C GLU A 104 1.14 6.01 20.27
N ILE A 105 1.37 5.03 19.39
CA ILE A 105 2.19 5.19 18.19
C ILE A 105 1.59 6.26 17.26
N LEU A 106 0.27 6.19 17.00
CA LEU A 106 -0.42 7.16 16.15
C LEU A 106 -0.35 8.58 16.74
N ARG A 107 -0.60 8.73 18.05
CA ARG A 107 -0.46 10.01 18.75
C ARG A 107 0.94 10.59 18.57
N TYR A 108 1.96 9.79 18.83
CA TYR A 108 3.36 10.23 18.72
C TYR A 108 3.74 10.64 17.30
N ALA A 109 3.27 9.90 16.29
CA ALA A 109 3.48 10.25 14.89
C ALA A 109 2.84 11.60 14.51
N LYS A 110 1.61 11.89 14.99
CA LYS A 110 0.98 13.20 14.79
C LYS A 110 1.71 14.32 15.54
N GLU A 111 2.20 14.08 16.76
CA GLU A 111 3.04 15.04 17.49
C GLU A 111 4.33 15.40 16.73
N CYS A 112 4.86 14.44 15.95
CA CYS A 112 5.98 14.66 15.04
C CYS A 112 5.60 15.34 13.72
N ASN A 113 4.35 15.82 13.58
CA ASN A 113 3.80 16.47 12.37
C ASN A 113 3.89 15.60 11.11
N MET A 114 3.79 14.28 11.27
CA MET A 114 3.74 13.34 10.15
C MET A 114 2.31 13.02 9.76
N LYS A 115 2.12 12.71 8.48
CA LYS A 115 0.87 12.14 7.99
C LYS A 115 0.79 10.66 8.31
N ILE A 116 -0.41 10.19 8.59
CA ILE A 116 -0.67 8.81 9.00
C ILE A 116 -1.62 8.14 8.02
N PHE A 117 -1.14 7.08 7.35
CA PHE A 117 -1.96 6.18 6.55
C PHE A 117 -2.06 4.84 7.26
N ILE A 118 -3.23 4.21 7.27
CA ILE A 118 -3.45 2.94 7.98
C ILE A 118 -4.16 1.94 7.07
N ASN A 119 -3.60 0.73 6.91
CA ASN A 119 -4.31 -0.42 6.36
C ASN A 119 -4.86 -1.28 7.51
N THR A 120 -6.17 -1.44 7.59
CA THR A 120 -6.82 -2.22 8.67
C THR A 120 -8.02 -3.01 8.15
N ASN A 121 -8.27 -4.17 8.74
CA ASN A 121 -9.52 -4.92 8.58
C ASN A 121 -10.69 -4.33 9.37
N PHE A 122 -10.41 -3.31 10.20
CA PHE A 122 -11.38 -2.46 10.91
C PHE A 122 -12.21 -3.17 11.99
N THR A 123 -11.97 -4.46 12.25
CA THR A 123 -12.76 -5.26 13.21
C THR A 123 -12.50 -4.91 14.68
N LEU A 124 -11.39 -4.20 14.98
CA LEU A 124 -10.95 -3.86 16.33
C LEU A 124 -11.07 -2.36 16.64
N ILE A 125 -11.73 -1.60 15.77
CA ILE A 125 -12.00 -0.18 15.98
C ILE A 125 -13.44 -0.07 16.48
N ASP A 126 -13.59 0.32 17.74
CA ASP A 126 -14.87 0.67 18.34
C ASP A 126 -15.13 2.18 18.22
N LYS A 127 -16.26 2.64 18.78
CA LYS A 127 -16.62 4.07 18.76
C LYS A 127 -15.63 4.97 19.51
N GLU A 128 -14.98 4.47 20.56
CA GLU A 128 -13.99 5.25 21.32
C GLU A 128 -12.73 5.47 20.49
N ARG A 129 -12.16 4.40 19.92
CA ARG A 129 -11.02 4.47 19.00
C ARG A 129 -11.36 5.28 17.75
N ALA A 130 -12.55 5.10 17.19
CA ALA A 130 -13.01 5.87 16.03
C ALA A 130 -13.04 7.39 16.32
N LYS A 131 -13.57 7.78 17.48
CA LYS A 131 -13.57 9.18 17.92
C LYS A 131 -12.15 9.72 18.04
N GLU A 132 -11.26 8.97 18.68
CA GLU A 132 -9.87 9.37 18.85
C GLU A 132 -9.15 9.53 17.49
N ILE A 133 -9.34 8.58 16.56
CA ILE A 133 -8.80 8.64 15.20
C ILE A 133 -9.22 9.93 14.47
N VAL A 134 -10.48 10.34 14.60
CA VAL A 134 -11.00 11.61 14.04
C VAL A 134 -10.36 12.81 14.71
N GLU A 135 -10.17 12.78 16.04
CA GLU A 135 -9.54 13.87 16.80
C GLU A 135 -8.04 14.02 16.48
N LEU A 136 -7.33 12.91 16.28
CA LEU A 136 -5.94 12.90 15.82
C LEU A 136 -5.79 13.35 14.37
N LYS A 137 -6.89 13.44 13.62
CA LYS A 137 -6.87 13.74 12.18
C LYS A 137 -5.93 12.79 11.45
N VAL A 138 -6.08 11.47 11.68
CA VAL A 138 -5.43 10.45 10.86
C VAL A 138 -5.71 10.79 9.39
N ASP A 139 -4.72 10.70 8.52
CA ASP A 139 -4.85 11.26 7.17
C ASP A 139 -5.66 10.34 6.25
N LEU A 140 -5.42 9.03 6.35
CA LEU A 140 -6.04 8.02 5.50
C LEU A 140 -6.24 6.70 6.25
N ILE A 141 -7.42 6.12 6.10
CA ILE A 141 -7.73 4.76 6.57
C ILE A 141 -8.23 3.95 5.39
N HIS A 142 -7.44 2.94 5.04
CA HIS A 142 -7.79 1.90 4.10
C HIS A 142 -8.47 0.76 4.84
N VAL A 143 -9.78 0.67 4.67
CA VAL A 143 -10.64 -0.35 5.26
C VAL A 143 -10.67 -1.56 4.33
N SER A 144 -9.97 -2.63 4.68
CA SER A 144 -9.94 -3.88 3.90
C SER A 144 -11.22 -4.67 4.11
N LEU A 145 -12.26 -4.37 3.32
CA LEU A 145 -13.60 -4.93 3.49
C LEU A 145 -13.92 -6.10 2.54
N LEU A 146 -13.45 -6.04 1.29
CA LEU A 146 -13.58 -7.09 0.27
C LEU A 146 -15.03 -7.55 -0.05
N ALA A 147 -16.04 -6.82 0.43
CA ALA A 147 -17.45 -7.17 0.31
C ALA A 147 -18.34 -5.92 0.47
N GLY A 148 -19.38 -5.83 -0.35
CA GLY A 148 -20.48 -4.88 -0.21
C GLY A 148 -21.66 -5.42 0.62
N THR A 149 -21.72 -6.73 0.84
CA THR A 149 -22.77 -7.39 1.64
C THR A 149 -22.21 -8.30 2.74
N ALA A 150 -23.00 -8.52 3.79
CA ALA A 150 -22.63 -9.42 4.89
C ALA A 150 -22.39 -10.88 4.42
N LYS A 151 -23.17 -11.33 3.44
CA LYS A 151 -23.01 -12.66 2.82
C LYS A 151 -21.67 -12.80 2.11
N THR A 152 -21.28 -11.83 1.29
CA THR A 152 -19.96 -11.84 0.65
C THR A 152 -18.85 -11.69 1.68
N TYR A 153 -19.05 -10.87 2.71
CA TYR A 153 -18.06 -10.66 3.76
C TYR A 153 -17.70 -11.96 4.48
N THR A 154 -18.71 -12.75 4.88
CA THR A 154 -18.50 -14.06 5.53
C THR A 154 -17.91 -15.11 4.58
N LEU A 155 -18.26 -15.05 3.29
CA LEU A 155 -17.66 -15.91 2.27
C LEU A 155 -16.16 -15.68 2.13
N VAL A 156 -15.71 -14.42 2.16
CA VAL A 156 -14.28 -14.07 1.95
C VAL A 156 -13.47 -13.97 3.25
N HIS A 157 -14.14 -13.93 4.41
CA HIS A 157 -13.57 -13.95 5.76
C HIS A 157 -14.10 -15.14 6.57
N PRO A 158 -13.61 -16.36 6.33
CA PRO A 158 -14.22 -17.58 6.87
C PRO A 158 -14.20 -17.70 8.40
N ASN A 159 -13.37 -16.93 9.12
CA ASN A 159 -13.42 -16.84 10.59
C ASN A 159 -14.33 -15.75 11.15
N LYS A 160 -15.09 -15.05 10.30
CA LYS A 160 -16.03 -13.98 10.69
C LYS A 160 -17.47 -14.34 10.38
N ASN A 161 -18.37 -13.53 10.94
CA ASN A 161 -19.81 -13.66 10.77
C ASN A 161 -20.42 -12.33 10.30
N GLU A 162 -21.71 -12.35 9.96
CA GLU A 162 -22.43 -11.17 9.48
C GLU A 162 -22.46 -10.03 10.51
N ALA A 163 -22.52 -10.35 11.81
CA ALA A 163 -22.49 -9.34 12.87
C ALA A 163 -21.19 -8.53 12.86
N THR A 164 -20.06 -9.16 12.52
CA THR A 164 -18.79 -8.45 12.34
C THR A 164 -18.87 -7.41 11.22
N PHE A 165 -19.50 -7.76 10.09
CA PHE A 165 -19.71 -6.83 8.98
C PHE A 165 -20.57 -5.64 9.42
N TYR A 166 -21.73 -5.90 10.05
CA TYR A 166 -22.61 -4.83 10.49
C TYR A 166 -21.97 -3.91 11.54
N ASN A 167 -21.17 -4.45 12.46
CA ASN A 167 -20.42 -3.64 13.42
C ASN A 167 -19.42 -2.70 12.74
N ILE A 168 -18.70 -3.18 11.70
CA ILE A 168 -17.81 -2.32 10.91
C ILE A 168 -18.60 -1.17 10.28
N ILE A 169 -19.76 -1.48 9.67
CA ILE A 169 -20.61 -0.47 9.02
C ILE A 169 -21.10 0.57 10.02
N GLU A 170 -21.55 0.14 11.21
CA GLU A 170 -22.01 1.03 12.27
C GLU A 170 -20.89 2.01 12.70
N VAL A 171 -19.66 1.52 12.88
CA VAL A 171 -18.54 2.36 13.28
C VAL A 171 -18.11 3.31 12.16
N LEU A 172 -18.17 2.88 10.89
CA LEU A 172 -17.88 3.76 9.75
C LEU A 172 -18.93 4.88 9.60
N GLN A 173 -20.21 4.54 9.79
CA GLN A 173 -21.29 5.53 9.84
C GLN A 173 -21.08 6.53 10.99
N TYR A 174 -20.67 6.04 12.17
CA TYR A 174 -20.34 6.90 13.30
C TYR A 174 -19.18 7.87 12.99
N ILE A 175 -18.14 7.44 12.27
CA ILE A 175 -17.08 8.34 11.79
C ILE A 175 -17.64 9.42 10.86
N ALA A 176 -18.51 9.05 9.92
CA ALA A 176 -19.13 10.01 9.01
C ALA A 176 -19.97 11.05 9.76
N GLU A 177 -20.70 10.64 10.81
CA GLU A 177 -21.44 11.53 11.69
C GLU A 177 -20.53 12.50 12.44
N LEU A 178 -19.43 12.01 13.04
CA LEU A 178 -18.45 12.85 13.73
C LEU A 178 -17.83 13.90 12.80
N LYS A 179 -17.48 13.52 11.56
CA LYS A 179 -16.97 14.44 10.55
C LYS A 179 -18.00 15.52 10.21
N ARG A 180 -19.28 15.14 10.14
CA ARG A 180 -20.38 16.06 9.84
C ARG A 180 -20.56 17.08 10.97
N GLU A 181 -20.68 16.61 12.21
CA GLU A 181 -20.86 17.46 13.41
C GLU A 181 -19.75 18.51 13.57
N LYS A 182 -18.51 18.14 13.22
CA LYS A 182 -17.35 19.03 13.28
C LYS A 182 -17.21 19.95 12.06
N ASN A 183 -18.17 19.97 11.13
CA ASN A 183 -18.08 20.64 9.82
C ASN A 183 -16.84 20.25 8.99
N GLN A 184 -16.25 19.09 9.26
CA GLN A 184 -15.05 18.61 8.56
C GLN A 184 -15.37 17.97 7.21
N HIS A 185 -16.61 17.55 6.99
CA HIS A 185 -17.09 16.88 5.77
C HIS A 185 -17.01 17.73 4.47
N LEU A 186 -16.90 19.06 4.56
CA LEU A 186 -16.98 19.96 3.38
C LEU A 186 -15.61 20.35 2.79
N HIS A 187 -14.51 20.13 3.51
CA HIS A 187 -13.17 20.58 3.10
C HIS A 187 -12.06 19.60 3.53
N ASN A 188 -11.76 18.61 2.68
CA ASN A 188 -10.74 17.57 2.92
C ASN A 188 -10.93 16.87 4.30
N PRO A 189 -12.09 16.20 4.51
CA PRO A 189 -12.41 15.56 5.79
C PRO A 189 -11.36 14.54 6.19
N LEU A 190 -10.88 14.64 7.43
CA LEU A 190 -10.00 13.66 8.03
C LEU A 190 -10.74 12.83 9.07
N PRO A 191 -10.53 11.50 9.11
CA PRO A 191 -9.69 10.72 8.19
C PRO A 191 -10.34 10.49 6.83
N HIS A 192 -9.57 10.49 5.74
CA HIS A 192 -10.09 9.99 4.47
C HIS A 192 -10.36 8.48 4.59
N ILE A 193 -11.60 8.06 4.37
CA ILE A 193 -12.02 6.65 4.44
C ILE A 193 -12.04 6.09 3.02
N ASN A 194 -11.05 5.26 2.71
CA ASN A 194 -10.99 4.48 1.48
C ASN A 194 -11.40 3.04 1.77
N LEU A 195 -12.41 2.54 1.06
CA LEU A 195 -12.80 1.14 1.16
C LEU A 195 -11.98 0.30 0.16
N TYR A 196 -11.04 -0.48 0.69
CA TYR A 196 -10.12 -1.29 -0.09
C TYR A 196 -10.72 -2.67 -0.40
N TYR A 197 -10.70 -3.05 -1.68
CA TYR A 197 -11.38 -4.23 -2.19
C TYR A 197 -10.48 -5.04 -3.13
N VAL A 198 -9.97 -6.16 -2.62
CA VAL A 198 -9.28 -7.16 -3.45
C VAL A 198 -10.31 -8.00 -4.20
N ILE A 199 -10.35 -7.87 -5.53
CA ILE A 199 -11.28 -8.60 -6.40
C ILE A 199 -10.68 -9.95 -6.82
N PHE A 200 -11.49 -10.99 -6.70
CA PHE A 200 -11.21 -12.34 -7.18
C PHE A 200 -12.51 -13.10 -7.50
N ASN A 201 -12.40 -14.35 -7.95
CA ASN A 201 -13.53 -15.08 -8.53
C ASN A 201 -14.69 -15.41 -7.57
N LYS A 202 -14.56 -15.13 -6.26
CA LYS A 202 -15.63 -15.34 -5.26
C LYS A 202 -16.38 -14.08 -4.89
N ASN A 203 -15.88 -12.89 -5.23
CA ASN A 203 -16.48 -11.62 -4.78
C ASN A 203 -16.68 -10.60 -5.90
N TYR A 204 -16.33 -10.92 -7.16
CA TYR A 204 -16.45 -9.97 -8.27
C TYR A 204 -17.90 -9.50 -8.54
N GLU A 205 -18.91 -10.30 -8.19
CA GLU A 205 -20.33 -9.94 -8.40
C GLU A 205 -20.82 -8.87 -7.41
N ASP A 206 -20.08 -8.62 -6.33
CA ASP A 206 -20.50 -7.73 -5.25
C ASP A 206 -20.05 -6.27 -5.45
N ILE A 207 -19.46 -5.94 -6.61
CA ILE A 207 -18.97 -4.58 -6.93
C ILE A 207 -20.08 -3.54 -6.82
N ASN A 208 -21.29 -3.86 -7.31
CA ASN A 208 -22.40 -2.93 -7.26
C ASN A 208 -22.82 -2.63 -5.82
N ASN A 209 -22.93 -3.67 -4.98
CA ASN A 209 -23.24 -3.51 -3.56
C ASN A 209 -22.11 -2.78 -2.82
N MET A 210 -20.86 -2.96 -3.23
CA MET A 210 -19.73 -2.24 -2.64
C MET A 210 -19.84 -0.72 -2.87
N VAL A 211 -20.26 -0.32 -4.07
CA VAL A 211 -20.50 1.10 -4.38
C VAL A 211 -21.73 1.63 -3.62
N ASP A 212 -22.80 0.86 -3.54
CA ASP A 212 -23.98 1.22 -2.74
C ASP A 212 -23.63 1.41 -1.27
N LEU A 213 -22.81 0.50 -0.73
CA LEU A 213 -22.33 0.57 0.64
C LEU A 213 -21.51 1.83 0.87
N ALA A 214 -20.54 2.12 0.00
CA ALA A 214 -19.70 3.31 0.12
C ALA A 214 -20.52 4.61 0.16
N ILE A 215 -21.54 4.72 -0.71
CA ILE A 215 -22.50 5.83 -0.71
C ILE A 215 -23.26 5.88 0.62
N SER A 216 -23.77 4.74 1.08
CA SER A 216 -24.61 4.68 2.28
C SER A 216 -23.88 5.09 3.57
N ILE A 217 -22.58 4.77 3.67
CA ILE A 217 -21.75 5.11 4.82
C ILE A 217 -20.99 6.43 4.63
N LYS A 218 -21.18 7.10 3.50
CA LYS A 218 -20.46 8.33 3.12
C LYS A 218 -18.94 8.15 3.17
N ALA A 219 -18.45 7.03 2.64
CA ALA A 219 -17.03 6.80 2.41
C ALA A 219 -16.50 7.74 1.32
N ASP A 220 -15.24 8.18 1.47
CA ASP A 220 -14.63 9.15 0.58
C ASP A 220 -14.18 8.49 -0.73
N SER A 221 -13.71 7.24 -0.68
CA SER A 221 -13.37 6.48 -1.88
C SER A 221 -13.48 4.96 -1.74
N ILE A 222 -13.38 4.30 -2.89
CA ILE A 222 -13.29 2.85 -3.06
C ILE A 222 -12.05 2.58 -3.92
N GLU A 223 -11.23 1.63 -3.53
CA GLU A 223 -10.09 1.18 -4.32
C GLU A 223 -10.22 -0.31 -4.63
N PHE A 224 -10.35 -0.61 -5.93
CA PHE A 224 -10.35 -1.99 -6.42
C PHE A 224 -8.95 -2.40 -6.84
N THR A 225 -8.51 -3.57 -6.37
CA THR A 225 -7.22 -4.17 -6.77
C THR A 225 -7.44 -5.62 -7.18
N PRO A 226 -6.73 -6.15 -8.20
CA PRO A 226 -6.78 -7.58 -8.46
C PRO A 226 -6.01 -8.35 -7.39
N ILE A 227 -6.41 -9.60 -7.15
CA ILE A 227 -5.72 -10.49 -6.22
C ILE A 227 -4.26 -10.79 -6.63
N ASP A 228 -3.33 -10.67 -5.68
CA ASP A 228 -1.98 -11.24 -5.83
C ASP A 228 -1.97 -12.68 -5.32
N VAL A 229 -1.77 -13.63 -6.24
CA VAL A 229 -1.93 -15.07 -5.95
C VAL A 229 -0.60 -15.76 -5.65
N ILE A 230 -0.67 -16.82 -4.86
CA ILE A 230 0.44 -17.75 -4.59
C ILE A 230 0.17 -19.02 -5.43
N PRO A 231 1.08 -19.41 -6.33
CA PRO A 231 0.95 -20.59 -7.18
C PRO A 231 0.72 -21.87 -6.37
N GLY A 232 -0.23 -22.68 -6.82
CA GLY A 232 -0.61 -23.94 -6.16
C GLY A 232 -1.29 -23.76 -4.81
N ARG A 233 -1.73 -22.55 -4.46
CA ARG A 233 -2.39 -22.21 -3.19
C ARG A 233 -3.61 -21.32 -3.43
N THR A 234 -3.41 -20.05 -3.81
CA THR A 234 -4.49 -19.07 -3.98
C THR A 234 -4.75 -18.72 -5.44
N ASP A 235 -4.00 -19.28 -6.38
CA ASP A 235 -4.23 -19.16 -7.82
C ASP A 235 -5.60 -19.69 -8.28
N ILE A 236 -6.20 -20.60 -7.51
CA ILE A 236 -7.61 -21.02 -7.68
C ILE A 236 -8.62 -19.87 -7.59
N LEU A 237 -8.22 -18.71 -7.06
CA LEU A 237 -9.05 -17.52 -6.92
C LEU A 237 -8.96 -16.58 -8.13
N LEU A 238 -8.08 -16.86 -9.11
CA LEU A 238 -7.92 -16.03 -10.30
C LEU A 238 -9.24 -15.86 -11.07
N LEU A 239 -9.38 -14.67 -11.65
CA LEU A 239 -10.50 -14.31 -12.51
C LEU A 239 -10.37 -15.00 -13.88
N ASN A 240 -11.50 -15.42 -14.43
CA ASN A 240 -11.58 -15.87 -15.82
C ASN A 240 -11.96 -14.71 -16.77
N LYS A 241 -11.93 -14.98 -18.08
CA LYS A 241 -12.21 -13.98 -19.13
C LYS A 241 -13.60 -13.35 -19.01
N GLU A 242 -14.64 -14.14 -18.72
CA GLU A 242 -16.01 -13.63 -18.62
C GLU A 242 -16.20 -12.77 -17.37
N GLN A 243 -15.56 -13.15 -16.25
CA GLN A 243 -15.55 -12.36 -15.03
C GLN A 243 -14.86 -11.01 -15.24
N ILE A 244 -13.70 -10.97 -15.92
CA ILE A 244 -13.00 -9.72 -16.25
C ILE A 244 -13.87 -8.79 -17.11
N LYS A 245 -14.60 -9.34 -18.09
CA LYS A 245 -15.56 -8.58 -18.91
C LYS A 245 -16.69 -8.00 -18.06
N SER A 246 -17.26 -8.80 -17.15
CA SER A 246 -18.31 -8.35 -16.23
C SER A 246 -17.81 -7.20 -15.36
N ILE A 247 -16.67 -7.39 -14.69
CA ILE A 247 -16.04 -6.37 -13.84
C ILE A 247 -15.81 -5.08 -14.63
N THR A 248 -15.25 -5.18 -15.84
CA THR A 248 -14.99 -4.02 -16.69
C THR A 248 -16.28 -3.26 -17.01
N LYS A 249 -17.39 -3.97 -17.29
CA LYS A 249 -18.70 -3.35 -17.51
C LYS A 249 -19.23 -2.68 -16.24
N ASP A 250 -19.15 -3.36 -15.11
CA ASP A 250 -19.67 -2.88 -13.83
C ASP A 250 -18.91 -1.62 -13.36
N ILE A 251 -17.57 -1.65 -13.38
CA ILE A 251 -16.76 -0.47 -13.01
C ILE A 251 -17.07 0.73 -13.92
N ASN A 252 -17.14 0.53 -15.24
CA ASN A 252 -17.47 1.63 -16.15
C ASN A 252 -18.88 2.20 -15.93
N TYR A 253 -19.83 1.35 -15.54
CA TYR A 253 -21.17 1.78 -15.16
C TYR A 253 -21.15 2.59 -13.86
N GLN A 254 -20.46 2.08 -12.82
CA GLN A 254 -20.38 2.72 -11.52
C GLN A 254 -19.62 4.06 -11.55
N LEU A 255 -18.60 4.20 -12.40
CA LEU A 255 -17.91 5.47 -12.61
C LEU A 255 -18.88 6.57 -13.07
N LYS A 256 -19.72 6.28 -14.09
CA LYS A 256 -20.74 7.22 -14.58
C LYS A 256 -21.82 7.51 -13.55
N ARG A 257 -22.22 6.48 -12.78
CA ARG A 257 -23.21 6.62 -11.71
C ARG A 257 -22.70 7.55 -10.60
N LEU A 258 -21.45 7.37 -10.16
CA LEU A 258 -20.82 8.18 -9.14
C LEU A 258 -20.58 9.62 -9.61
N GLU A 259 -20.22 9.82 -10.88
CA GLU A 259 -20.12 11.15 -11.48
C GLU A 259 -21.44 11.93 -11.30
N LYS A 260 -22.57 11.32 -11.68
CA LYS A 260 -23.90 11.92 -11.50
C LYS A 260 -24.27 12.10 -10.02
N TYR A 261 -24.05 11.10 -9.17
CA TYR A 261 -24.33 11.19 -7.73
C TYR A 261 -23.57 12.36 -7.08
N ASN A 262 -22.32 12.58 -7.48
CA ASN A 262 -21.46 13.62 -6.92
C ASN A 262 -21.80 15.06 -7.38
N GLU A 263 -22.72 15.24 -8.34
CA GLU A 263 -23.22 16.57 -8.75
C GLU A 263 -24.10 17.20 -7.66
N ASP A 264 -24.91 16.38 -6.99
CA ASP A 264 -25.93 16.82 -6.03
C ASP A 264 -25.51 16.63 -4.56
N GLU A 265 -24.36 15.99 -4.30
CA GLU A 265 -23.97 15.55 -2.96
C GLU A 265 -22.81 16.37 -2.38
N PRO A 266 -22.91 16.81 -1.11
CA PRO A 266 -21.84 17.54 -0.44
C PRO A 266 -20.64 16.65 -0.13
N VAL A 267 -20.88 15.37 0.15
CA VAL A 267 -19.83 14.36 0.38
C VAL A 267 -19.76 13.48 -0.85
N LYS A 268 -18.63 13.57 -1.54
CA LYS A 268 -18.40 12.88 -2.80
C LYS A 268 -17.69 11.56 -2.57
N THR A 269 -18.04 10.57 -3.37
CA THR A 269 -17.43 9.23 -3.33
C THR A 269 -16.86 8.90 -4.69
N TYR A 270 -15.64 8.38 -4.74
CA TYR A 270 -14.93 8.07 -5.98
C TYR A 270 -14.40 6.65 -6.02
N ILE A 271 -14.22 6.11 -7.23
CA ILE A 271 -13.41 4.90 -7.42
C ILE A 271 -12.00 5.35 -7.77
N GLU A 272 -11.09 5.22 -6.80
CA GLU A 272 -9.69 5.57 -6.96
C GLU A 272 -8.96 4.58 -7.87
N GLN A 273 -7.98 5.09 -8.62
CA GLN A 273 -7.11 4.29 -9.49
C GLN A 273 -7.85 3.39 -10.50
N SER A 274 -9.10 3.71 -10.84
CA SER A 274 -9.97 2.90 -11.70
C SER A 274 -9.35 2.60 -13.07
N GLU A 275 -8.67 3.57 -13.70
CA GLU A 275 -7.96 3.37 -14.96
C GLU A 275 -6.82 2.36 -14.81
N SER A 276 -6.02 2.48 -13.74
CA SER A 276 -4.92 1.56 -13.45
C SER A 276 -5.44 0.15 -13.19
N PHE A 277 -6.52 0.03 -12.40
CA PHE A 277 -7.19 -1.23 -12.14
C PHE A 277 -7.72 -1.88 -13.43
N LEU A 278 -8.47 -1.14 -14.25
CA LEU A 278 -8.99 -1.62 -15.52
C LEU A 278 -7.88 -2.06 -16.48
N LYS A 279 -6.78 -1.31 -16.55
CA LYS A 279 -5.60 -1.67 -17.35
C LYS A 279 -4.98 -2.98 -16.88
N ARG A 280 -4.83 -3.17 -15.56
CA ARG A 280 -4.27 -4.39 -14.95
C ARG A 280 -5.09 -5.63 -15.32
N ILE A 281 -6.40 -5.61 -15.07
CA ILE A 281 -7.27 -6.77 -15.31
C ILE A 281 -7.49 -7.08 -16.80
N ASN A 282 -7.41 -6.08 -17.68
CA ASN A 282 -7.55 -6.27 -19.13
C ASN A 282 -6.22 -6.59 -19.84
N SER A 283 -5.12 -6.72 -19.08
CA SER A 283 -3.83 -7.13 -19.66
C SER A 283 -3.89 -8.58 -20.16
N LYS A 284 -3.15 -8.90 -21.24
CA LYS A 284 -3.14 -10.25 -21.84
C LYS A 284 -2.74 -11.34 -20.84
N SER A 285 -1.94 -10.98 -19.84
CA SER A 285 -1.38 -11.91 -18.84
C SER A 285 -2.13 -11.87 -17.50
N ALA A 286 -3.24 -11.13 -17.40
CA ALA A 286 -4.07 -11.05 -16.19
C ALA A 286 -4.63 -12.41 -15.75
N LEU A 287 -4.92 -13.30 -16.73
CA LEU A 287 -5.42 -14.67 -16.48
C LEU A 287 -4.38 -15.56 -15.79
N GLU A 288 -3.11 -15.16 -15.80
CA GLU A 288 -2.01 -15.83 -15.12
C GLU A 288 -1.59 -15.08 -13.83
N GLY A 289 -2.35 -14.07 -13.42
CA GLY A 289 -2.01 -13.19 -12.29
C GLY A 289 -0.83 -12.25 -12.56
N LYS A 290 -0.47 -12.02 -13.83
CA LYS A 290 0.62 -11.13 -14.26
C LYS A 290 0.09 -9.80 -14.77
N TYR A 291 -0.26 -8.89 -13.86
CA TYR A 291 -0.96 -7.65 -14.20
C TYR A 291 -0.05 -6.54 -14.73
N GLU A 292 1.26 -6.60 -14.45
CA GLU A 292 2.18 -5.48 -14.71
C GLU A 292 3.32 -5.80 -15.69
N LEU A 293 3.26 -6.96 -16.34
CA LEU A 293 4.28 -7.45 -17.29
C LEU A 293 4.68 -6.40 -18.35
N ASN A 294 3.70 -5.65 -18.86
CA ASN A 294 3.92 -4.64 -19.90
C ASN A 294 4.23 -3.23 -19.35
N THR A 295 4.02 -2.98 -18.06
CA THR A 295 4.23 -1.65 -17.46
C THR A 295 5.63 -1.52 -16.89
N ILE A 296 6.12 -2.53 -16.17
CA ILE A 296 7.35 -2.42 -15.37
C ILE A 296 8.62 -2.54 -16.22
N THR A 297 8.54 -3.20 -17.37
CA THR A 297 9.69 -3.38 -18.27
C THR A 297 10.09 -2.09 -19.00
N GLY A 298 9.29 -1.03 -18.92
CA GLY A 298 9.49 0.22 -19.69
C GLY A 298 10.09 1.41 -18.94
N HIS A 299 10.36 1.32 -17.63
CA HIS A 299 10.93 2.43 -16.86
C HIS A 299 11.75 1.95 -15.64
N PRO A 300 12.80 2.68 -15.23
CA PRO A 300 13.54 2.40 -14.01
C PRO A 300 12.66 2.32 -12.75
N CYS A 301 13.12 1.60 -11.75
CA CYS A 301 12.50 1.58 -10.43
C CYS A 301 13.24 2.53 -9.49
N TYR A 302 12.51 3.52 -8.97
CA TYR A 302 13.00 4.60 -8.14
C TYR A 302 12.64 4.46 -6.66
N VAL A 303 11.93 3.38 -6.29
CA VAL A 303 11.34 3.19 -4.95
C VAL A 303 12.34 3.34 -3.81
N GLY A 304 13.57 2.83 -3.96
CA GLY A 304 14.63 2.90 -2.94
C GLY A 304 15.14 4.33 -2.64
N TRP A 305 14.61 5.35 -3.32
CA TRP A 305 14.90 6.76 -3.03
C TRP A 305 13.77 7.48 -2.29
N ALA A 306 12.57 6.90 -2.23
CA ALA A 306 11.37 7.57 -1.73
C ALA A 306 10.60 6.76 -0.69
N PHE A 307 10.84 5.45 -0.60
CA PHE A 307 10.08 4.53 0.24
C PHE A 307 11.00 3.56 0.99
N ALA A 308 10.61 3.22 2.21
CA ALA A 308 11.16 2.09 2.95
C ALA A 308 10.04 1.33 3.68
N ARG A 309 10.25 0.03 3.91
CA ARG A 309 9.41 -0.82 4.76
C ARG A 309 10.22 -1.29 5.95
N ILE A 310 9.62 -1.26 7.13
CA ILE A 310 10.17 -1.78 8.37
C ILE A 310 9.27 -2.92 8.82
N ASN A 311 9.80 -4.13 8.85
CA ASN A 311 9.08 -5.35 9.24
C ASN A 311 8.91 -5.44 10.76
N ALA A 312 8.02 -6.32 11.22
CA ALA A 312 7.74 -6.52 12.64
C ALA A 312 8.95 -7.00 13.46
N ASN A 313 9.97 -7.58 12.82
CA ASN A 313 11.24 -7.99 13.43
C ASN A 313 12.34 -6.90 13.35
N GLY A 314 12.01 -5.70 12.87
CA GLY A 314 12.93 -4.57 12.72
C GLY A 314 13.73 -4.56 11.43
N ASP A 315 13.61 -5.56 10.56
CA ASP A 315 14.28 -5.57 9.26
C ASP A 315 13.75 -4.44 8.39
N VAL A 316 14.67 -3.76 7.71
CA VAL A 316 14.36 -2.71 6.74
C VAL A 316 14.51 -3.27 5.34
N ASN A 317 13.50 -3.08 4.50
CA ASN A 317 13.50 -3.43 3.10
C ASN A 317 13.20 -2.18 2.24
N PRO A 318 13.77 -2.10 1.02
CA PRO A 318 13.58 -0.94 0.14
C PRO A 318 12.23 -0.91 -0.59
N CYS A 319 11.44 -1.99 -0.51
CA CYS A 319 10.18 -2.13 -1.24
C CYS A 319 9.30 -3.21 -0.61
N LEU A 320 7.98 -3.10 -0.79
CA LEU A 320 6.97 -4.06 -0.31
C LEU A 320 7.21 -5.49 -0.81
N LYS A 321 7.65 -5.67 -2.05
CA LYS A 321 7.95 -7.00 -2.61
C LYS A 321 9.37 -7.47 -2.30
N ALA A 322 10.27 -6.59 -1.85
CA ALA A 322 11.69 -6.89 -1.62
C ALA A 322 11.99 -7.43 -0.21
N HIS A 323 11.07 -8.18 0.38
CA HIS A 323 11.18 -8.71 1.75
C HIS A 323 12.37 -9.67 1.97
N LYS A 324 12.93 -10.27 0.91
CA LYS A 324 14.17 -11.09 0.97
C LYS A 324 15.46 -10.25 0.82
N ILE A 325 15.33 -8.94 0.64
CA ILE A 325 16.43 -8.00 0.46
C ILE A 325 16.44 -7.08 1.68
N THR A 326 16.97 -7.58 2.80
CA THR A 326 17.14 -6.80 4.02
C THR A 326 18.37 -5.91 3.88
N VAL A 327 18.20 -4.60 4.08
CA VAL A 327 19.28 -3.59 3.95
C VAL A 327 19.81 -3.13 5.32
N GLY A 328 19.16 -3.57 6.39
CA GLY A 328 19.58 -3.36 7.76
C GLY A 328 18.47 -3.68 8.74
N ASN A 329 18.74 -3.51 10.03
CA ASN A 329 17.78 -3.74 11.09
C ASN A 329 17.84 -2.60 12.12
N ILE A 330 16.68 -2.05 12.48
CA ILE A 330 16.56 -0.88 13.38
C ILE A 330 16.93 -1.18 14.85
N TYR A 331 17.04 -2.45 15.23
CA TYR A 331 17.57 -2.85 16.53
C TYR A 331 19.10 -2.78 16.58
N GLU A 332 19.77 -2.79 15.43
CA GLU A 332 21.23 -2.90 15.35
C GLU A 332 21.91 -1.56 15.05
N LYS A 333 21.31 -0.75 14.18
CA LYS A 333 21.90 0.52 13.74
C LYS A 333 20.84 1.59 13.48
N PRO A 334 21.18 2.89 13.65
CA PRO A 334 20.33 4.02 13.28
C PRO A 334 19.77 3.90 11.87
N PHE A 335 18.49 4.27 11.67
CA PHE A 335 17.84 4.22 10.36
C PHE A 335 18.59 5.03 9.30
N ARG A 336 19.19 6.16 9.69
CA ARG A 336 20.01 7.00 8.81
C ARG A 336 21.17 6.23 8.15
N ASP A 337 21.76 5.29 8.89
CA ASP A 337 22.90 4.49 8.44
C ASP A 337 22.41 3.33 7.56
N ILE A 338 21.24 2.76 7.88
CA ILE A 338 20.55 1.78 7.02
C ILE A 338 20.26 2.40 5.65
N TRP A 339 19.70 3.62 5.62
CA TRP A 339 19.25 4.29 4.40
C TRP A 339 20.37 4.64 3.41
N ASN A 340 21.62 4.68 3.87
CA ASN A 340 22.80 4.87 3.02
C ASN A 340 23.77 3.69 3.07
N SER A 341 23.31 2.53 3.55
CA SER A 341 24.09 1.30 3.61
C SER A 341 24.54 0.82 2.22
N PRO A 342 25.64 0.05 2.12
CA PRO A 342 26.04 -0.58 0.87
C PRO A 342 24.92 -1.43 0.24
N GLU A 343 24.13 -2.12 1.05
CA GLU A 343 23.01 -2.97 0.61
C GLU A 343 21.91 -2.14 -0.07
N GLU A 344 21.53 -1.01 0.52
CA GLU A 344 20.56 -0.08 -0.06
C GLU A 344 21.09 0.55 -1.36
N GLN A 345 22.37 0.90 -1.41
CA GLN A 345 23.03 1.42 -2.62
C GLN A 345 23.02 0.40 -3.76
N ILE A 346 23.25 -0.89 -3.45
CA ILE A 346 23.15 -1.99 -4.42
C ILE A 346 21.71 -2.08 -4.95
N PHE A 347 20.70 -2.02 -4.08
CA PHE A 347 19.30 -2.04 -4.51
C PHE A 347 19.00 -0.90 -5.49
N ARG A 348 19.31 0.34 -5.12
CA ARG A 348 19.10 1.54 -5.97
C ARG A 348 19.78 1.40 -7.33
N LYS A 349 21.03 0.92 -7.35
CA LYS A 349 21.79 0.74 -8.59
C LYS A 349 21.17 -0.36 -9.47
N LYS A 350 20.81 -1.51 -8.89
CA LYS A 350 20.23 -2.63 -9.65
C LYS A 350 18.85 -2.26 -10.18
N SER A 351 17.99 -1.71 -9.33
CA SER A 351 16.61 -1.34 -9.67
C SER A 351 16.53 -0.24 -10.73
N PHE A 352 17.54 0.63 -10.80
CA PHE A 352 17.62 1.69 -11.80
C PHE A 352 18.10 1.21 -13.18
N ASN A 353 19.01 0.22 -13.23
CA ASN A 353 19.66 -0.21 -14.48
C ASN A 353 18.89 -1.25 -15.31
N LEU A 354 17.73 -1.73 -14.83
CA LEU A 354 16.78 -2.57 -15.57
C LEU A 354 17.35 -3.87 -16.19
N ASP A 355 18.44 -4.42 -15.65
CA ASP A 355 18.92 -5.74 -16.07
C ASP A 355 18.08 -6.84 -15.40
N PHE A 356 16.88 -7.05 -15.92
CA PHE A 356 15.91 -7.99 -15.35
C PHE A 356 16.39 -9.44 -15.34
N ASN A 357 17.45 -9.79 -16.08
CA ASN A 357 18.05 -11.12 -16.07
C ASN A 357 19.01 -11.32 -14.89
N ASP A 358 19.36 -10.26 -14.17
CA ASP A 358 20.19 -10.34 -12.98
C ASP A 358 19.49 -11.18 -11.89
N PRO A 359 20.12 -12.25 -11.38
CA PRO A 359 19.57 -13.08 -10.32
C PRO A 359 19.15 -12.30 -9.06
N TYR A 360 19.69 -11.09 -8.86
CA TYR A 360 19.27 -10.16 -7.81
C TYR A 360 17.74 -9.97 -7.76
N PHE A 361 17.10 -9.87 -8.93
CA PHE A 361 15.66 -9.62 -9.04
C PHE A 361 14.81 -10.81 -8.60
N GLN A 362 15.35 -12.04 -8.55
CA GLN A 362 14.64 -13.22 -8.03
C GLN A 362 14.34 -13.12 -6.53
N ASN A 363 15.03 -12.22 -5.82
CA ASN A 363 14.77 -11.91 -4.41
C ASN A 363 13.60 -10.93 -4.21
N ILE A 364 13.01 -10.41 -5.29
CA ILE A 364 11.82 -9.57 -5.23
C ILE A 364 10.59 -10.46 -5.48
N GLY A 365 9.69 -10.53 -4.51
CA GLY A 365 8.48 -11.34 -4.55
C GLY A 365 8.62 -12.73 -3.92
N ASN A 366 7.49 -13.43 -3.86
CA ASN A 366 7.38 -14.71 -3.14
C ASN A 366 7.63 -15.93 -4.05
N ASP A 367 7.62 -15.76 -5.36
CA ASP A 367 7.54 -16.87 -6.31
C ASP A 367 8.88 -17.17 -6.99
N SER A 368 9.43 -18.35 -6.75
CA SER A 368 10.69 -18.80 -7.37
C SER A 368 10.59 -19.03 -8.89
N ASN A 369 9.37 -19.18 -9.41
CA ASN A 369 9.13 -19.53 -10.82
C ASN A 369 9.02 -18.30 -11.75
N TYR A 370 9.16 -17.08 -11.21
CA TYR A 370 9.11 -15.85 -12.00
C TYR A 370 10.47 -15.16 -11.95
N LEU A 371 10.75 -14.37 -12.98
CA LEU A 371 11.96 -13.56 -13.06
C LEU A 371 12.05 -12.59 -11.87
N PHE A 372 10.93 -11.96 -11.52
CA PHE A 372 10.72 -11.19 -10.28
C PHE A 372 9.23 -10.91 -10.04
N GLY A 373 8.86 -10.72 -8.78
CA GLY A 373 7.48 -10.60 -8.32
C GLY A 373 6.75 -9.35 -8.80
N CYS A 374 7.47 -8.28 -9.17
CA CYS A 374 6.80 -7.07 -9.65
C CYS A 374 6.00 -7.33 -10.94
N LEU A 375 6.37 -8.34 -11.77
CA LEU A 375 5.61 -8.73 -12.96
C LEU A 375 4.16 -9.12 -12.64
N LYS A 376 3.90 -9.61 -11.43
CA LYS A 376 2.54 -9.88 -10.93
C LYS A 376 1.82 -8.59 -10.60
N SER A 377 2.35 -7.87 -9.63
CA SER A 377 1.80 -6.61 -9.15
C SER A 377 2.93 -5.75 -8.58
N CYS A 378 2.89 -4.46 -8.87
CA CYS A 378 3.78 -3.48 -8.26
C CYS A 378 2.96 -2.46 -7.47
N ASP A 379 3.14 -2.48 -6.15
CA ASP A 379 2.46 -1.58 -5.21
C ASP A 379 3.00 -0.14 -5.31
N ASN A 380 4.20 0.03 -5.87
CA ASN A 380 4.91 1.30 -5.99
C ASN A 380 4.93 1.86 -7.44
N ILE A 381 4.07 1.35 -8.32
CA ILE A 381 4.13 1.68 -9.76
C ILE A 381 3.90 3.17 -10.02
N GLN A 382 3.01 3.80 -9.25
CA GLN A 382 2.69 5.21 -9.42
C GLN A 382 3.86 6.10 -8.97
N ILE A 383 4.47 5.81 -7.81
CA ILE A 383 5.70 6.46 -7.35
C ILE A 383 6.78 6.40 -8.43
N ASN A 384 7.00 5.22 -9.02
CA ASN A 384 7.98 5.05 -10.09
C ASN A 384 7.67 5.91 -11.33
N LYS A 385 6.41 5.95 -11.79
CA LYS A 385 6.01 6.76 -12.96
C LYS A 385 6.19 8.26 -12.73
N ASP A 386 5.80 8.74 -11.55
CA ASP A 386 5.91 10.16 -11.21
C ASP A 386 7.37 10.60 -11.08
N MET A 387 8.20 9.76 -10.46
CA MET A 387 9.64 9.97 -10.34
C MET A 387 10.33 9.91 -11.71
N ASP A 388 9.96 8.94 -12.56
CA ASP A 388 10.50 8.81 -13.92
C ASP A 388 10.20 10.05 -14.78
N LYS A 389 8.97 10.57 -14.68
CA LYS A 389 8.58 11.81 -15.34
C LYS A 389 9.43 12.98 -14.88
N LYS A 390 9.54 13.20 -13.56
CA LYS A 390 10.38 14.26 -12.97
C LYS A 390 11.85 14.14 -13.40
N TYR A 391 12.39 12.92 -13.35
CA TYR A 391 13.77 12.63 -13.75
C TYR A 391 14.02 12.97 -15.22
N LYS A 392 13.14 12.53 -16.12
CA LYS A 392 13.22 12.83 -17.57
C LYS A 392 13.13 14.32 -17.85
N ASP A 393 12.25 15.04 -17.16
CA ASP A 393 12.09 16.49 -17.36
C ASP A 393 13.33 17.27 -16.91
N ILE A 394 13.99 16.86 -15.82
CA ILE A 394 15.30 17.38 -15.43
C ILE A 394 16.36 17.10 -16.50
N LEU A 395 16.45 15.85 -16.99
CA LEU A 395 17.43 15.52 -18.04
C LEU A 395 17.26 16.35 -19.31
N LYS A 396 16.01 16.67 -19.69
CA LYS A 396 15.71 17.59 -20.81
C LYS A 396 16.22 19.00 -20.51
N GLN A 397 15.92 19.52 -19.32
CA GLN A 397 16.32 20.88 -18.91
C GLN A 397 17.85 21.08 -18.96
N TYR A 398 18.62 20.03 -18.63
CA TYR A 398 20.09 20.09 -18.63
C TYR A 398 20.74 19.50 -19.90
N GLY A 399 19.99 19.31 -20.99
CA GLY A 399 20.52 18.94 -22.30
C GLY A 399 21.15 17.54 -22.38
N ARG A 400 20.77 16.60 -21.51
CA ARG A 400 21.38 15.25 -21.43
C ARG A 400 20.56 14.10 -21.98
N ILE A 401 19.40 14.35 -22.59
CA ILE A 401 18.74 13.30 -23.39
C ILE A 401 19.48 13.19 -24.74
N ARG A 402 20.41 12.23 -24.84
CA ARG A 402 20.65 11.58 -26.13
C ARG A 402 19.37 10.78 -26.42
N GLN A 403 18.66 11.15 -27.48
CA GLN A 403 17.72 10.24 -28.12
C GLN A 403 18.47 8.95 -28.39
N ASN A 404 18.04 7.85 -27.75
CA ASN A 404 18.14 6.45 -28.20
C ASN A 404 17.68 5.59 -27.02
N TYR A 405 16.41 5.18 -27.06
CA TYR A 405 15.90 4.02 -26.33
C TYR A 405 16.08 2.79 -27.20
#